data_AF-A0A3N1CYQ5-F1
#
_entry.id   AF-A0A3N1CYQ5-F1
#
_cell.length_a   1.000
_cell.length_b   1.000
_cell.length_c   1.000
_cell.angle_alpha   90.00
_cell.angle_beta   90.00
_cell.angle_gamma   90.00
#
_symmetry.space_group_name_H-M   'P 1'
#
loop_
_entity.id
_entity.type
_entity.pdbx_description
1 polymer ?
#
loop_
_entity_poly.entity_id
_entity_poly.type
_entity_poly.pdbx_seq_one_letter_code
_entity_poly.pdbx_strand_id
1 'polypeptide(L)'
;MTEETTTAEPQVTAAQGPDGVPVPPPRGVCGLDGCELPLPPAGRGRPPKYCSKAHADQASRERRAADAALVDEPLKHAEALAQHVPAAIAALQAQLGQVTDLLGQAQTGALARVERAEAETRSARQAVADAEARADAAEARAQRAGEEAHADRTAKHTAERRAAAALTDAERVRAEAADRVAAHQQARTTAETALTAAEQARDNATADLVQARQAHDHEADRHRAQAAALTARLDAQSAEAAGLRDDLRRTRDDLAASREALASAQGQAAAQQARADAADQATQAARRDADQARLRDARALEESGAQVSAARAEADQARRDLAAAHARSAADQALRTRLEEDLAAARAEASTQRERAARAEARHTPPTAADPSKPPA
;
A
#
# COMPACT_ATOMS: atom_id res chain seq x y z
N MET A 1 46.46 15.04 118.02
CA MET A 1 46.88 15.18 119.42
C MET A 1 48.38 15.35 119.40
N THR A 2 48.86 16.53 119.74
CA THR A 2 50.27 16.76 120.08
C THR A 2 50.47 16.41 121.56
N GLU A 3 51.60 15.78 121.87
CA GLU A 3 52.00 15.47 123.23
C GLU A 3 52.60 16.72 123.90
N GLU A 4 52.44 16.84 125.22
CA GLU A 4 53.31 17.69 126.05
C GLU A 4 53.80 16.88 127.26
N THR A 5 55.09 17.01 127.53
CA THR A 5 55.87 16.20 128.45
C THR A 5 56.38 17.07 129.60
N THR A 6 56.24 16.65 130.86
CA THR A 6 56.92 17.32 131.98
C THR A 6 57.41 16.34 133.05
N THR A 7 58.66 16.55 133.47
CA THR A 7 59.47 15.72 134.39
C THR A 7 59.63 16.42 135.75
N ALA A 8 59.86 15.68 136.85
CA ALA A 8 60.79 16.05 137.95
C ALA A 8 60.84 15.02 139.10
N GLU A 9 62.00 14.93 139.77
CA GLU A 9 62.33 14.05 140.91
C GLU A 9 62.55 14.83 142.24
N PRO A 10 62.70 14.15 143.41
CA PRO A 10 62.67 14.78 144.74
C PRO A 10 64.06 15.03 145.38
N GLN A 11 64.09 15.73 146.53
CA GLN A 11 65.25 15.76 147.44
C GLN A 11 64.84 15.77 148.93
N VAL A 12 65.69 15.16 149.77
CA VAL A 12 65.65 15.17 151.24
C VAL A 12 67.09 15.33 151.74
N THR A 13 67.33 16.22 152.72
CA THR A 13 68.59 16.32 153.47
C THR A 13 68.33 16.62 154.95
N ALA A 14 69.31 16.33 155.80
CA ALA A 14 69.13 16.13 157.24
C ALA A 14 69.84 17.17 158.13
N ALA A 15 69.52 17.07 159.43
CA ALA A 15 69.96 17.90 160.55
C ALA A 15 71.49 18.07 160.73
N GLN A 16 71.87 19.11 161.49
CA GLN A 16 72.58 18.98 162.77
C GLN A 16 72.74 20.34 163.49
N GLY A 17 72.88 20.29 164.83
CA GLY A 17 73.22 21.44 165.68
C GLY A 17 73.92 20.96 166.96
N PRO A 18 75.07 21.56 167.36
CA PRO A 18 75.77 21.23 168.60
C PRO A 18 75.68 22.36 169.66
N ASP A 19 75.97 22.04 170.92
CA ASP A 19 77.06 22.66 171.73
C ASP A 19 76.88 22.41 173.25
N GLY A 20 77.99 22.15 173.94
CA GLY A 20 78.01 21.76 175.36
C GLY A 20 79.42 21.78 175.98
N VAL A 21 79.83 22.97 176.41
CA VAL A 21 81.14 23.42 176.96
C VAL A 21 81.74 22.52 178.09
N PRO A 22 83.09 22.42 178.24
CA PRO A 22 83.74 21.34 179.01
C PRO A 22 84.16 21.69 180.46
N VAL A 23 84.46 20.64 181.24
CA VAL A 23 85.05 20.69 182.60
C VAL A 23 86.47 20.06 182.56
N PRO A 24 87.51 20.66 183.17
CA PRO A 24 88.87 20.12 183.14
C PRO A 24 89.04 18.90 184.07
N PRO A 25 89.61 17.76 183.60
CA PRO A 25 89.65 16.51 184.36
C PRO A 25 90.77 16.43 185.43
N PRO A 26 90.59 15.58 186.45
CA PRO A 26 91.56 15.34 187.52
C PRO A 26 92.84 14.63 187.04
N ARG A 27 93.81 14.51 187.97
CA ARG A 27 95.13 13.87 187.75
C ARG A 27 94.97 12.51 187.08
N GLY A 28 95.59 12.37 185.91
CA GLY A 28 95.24 11.34 184.95
C GLY A 28 95.43 9.90 185.45
N VAL A 29 94.48 9.06 185.03
CA VAL A 29 94.55 7.60 185.02
C VAL A 29 95.25 7.13 183.73
N CYS A 30 95.64 5.86 183.66
CA CYS A 30 96.21 5.28 182.44
C CYS A 30 95.24 5.40 181.25
N GLY A 31 95.67 6.03 180.14
CA GLY A 31 94.83 6.28 178.95
C GLY A 31 94.61 5.06 178.04
N LEU A 32 94.52 3.87 178.62
CA LEU A 32 94.12 2.60 178.00
C LEU A 32 92.74 2.26 178.56
N ASP A 33 91.74 2.00 177.71
CA ASP A 33 90.39 1.72 178.17
C ASP A 33 90.36 0.48 179.08
N GLY A 34 89.75 0.64 180.26
CA GLY A 34 89.72 -0.37 181.32
C GLY A 34 90.93 -0.39 182.27
N CYS A 35 91.89 0.55 182.17
CA CYS A 35 93.03 0.60 183.10
C CYS A 35 92.95 1.75 184.12
N GLU A 36 92.62 1.42 185.37
CA GLU A 36 92.46 2.40 186.47
C GLU A 36 93.76 2.74 187.23
N LEU A 37 94.93 2.27 186.78
CA LEU A 37 96.20 2.53 187.46
C LEU A 37 96.61 4.01 187.33
N PRO A 38 96.98 4.68 188.45
CA PRO A 38 97.41 6.07 188.42
C PRO A 38 98.73 6.23 187.65
N LEU A 39 98.88 7.36 186.96
CA LEU A 39 100.09 7.65 186.21
C LEU A 39 101.30 7.87 187.15
N PRO A 40 102.48 7.29 186.85
CA PRO A 40 103.66 7.48 187.67
C PRO A 40 104.10 8.96 187.68
N PRO A 41 104.72 9.43 188.78
CA PRO A 41 105.04 10.84 188.96
C PRO A 41 105.92 11.37 187.82
N ALA A 42 105.53 12.50 187.25
CA ALA A 42 106.24 13.09 186.12
C ALA A 42 107.64 13.57 186.54
N GLY A 43 108.68 12.98 185.97
CA GLY A 43 110.02 13.56 185.95
C GLY A 43 110.08 14.79 185.03
N ARG A 44 111.28 15.37 184.85
CA ARG A 44 111.51 16.41 183.83
C ARG A 44 111.33 15.84 182.41
N GLY A 45 110.10 15.88 181.91
CA GLY A 45 109.72 15.37 180.60
C GLY A 45 108.22 15.49 180.36
N ARG A 46 107.76 15.07 179.18
CA ARG A 46 106.33 15.02 178.85
C ARG A 46 105.63 14.01 179.78
N PRO A 47 104.48 14.34 180.41
CA PRO A 47 103.79 13.41 181.30
C PRO A 47 103.49 12.08 180.59
N PRO A 48 103.78 10.93 181.22
CA PRO A 48 103.43 9.63 180.64
C PRO A 48 101.91 9.52 180.54
N LYS A 49 101.38 9.18 179.37
CA LYS A 49 99.93 8.95 179.17
C LYS A 49 99.42 7.60 179.67
N TYR A 50 100.33 6.72 180.07
CA TYR A 50 100.08 5.33 180.41
C TYR A 50 100.87 4.95 181.66
N CYS A 51 100.31 4.11 182.53
CA CYS A 51 100.99 3.68 183.75
C CYS A 51 102.21 2.78 183.47
N SER A 52 102.26 2.16 182.29
CA SER A 52 103.37 1.32 181.83
C SER A 52 103.56 1.43 180.30
N LYS A 53 104.75 1.03 179.82
CA LYS A 53 105.01 0.91 178.37
C LYS A 53 104.05 -0.08 177.71
N ALA A 54 103.74 -1.20 178.37
CA ALA A 54 102.83 -2.21 177.85
C ALA A 54 101.44 -1.63 177.52
N HIS A 55 100.92 -0.73 178.34
CA HIS A 55 99.61 -0.09 178.08
C HIS A 55 99.67 0.98 176.98
N ALA A 56 100.82 1.63 176.79
CA ALA A 56 101.05 2.50 175.65
C ALA A 56 101.05 1.72 174.33
N ASP A 57 101.70 0.55 174.32
CA ASP A 57 101.75 -0.36 173.18
C ASP A 57 100.36 -0.98 172.90
N GLN A 58 99.61 -1.39 173.93
CA GLN A 58 98.24 -1.91 173.84
C GLN A 58 97.29 -0.86 173.23
N ALA A 59 97.24 0.35 173.78
CA ALA A 59 96.40 1.44 173.26
C ALA A 59 96.87 1.96 171.88
N SER A 60 98.07 1.58 171.42
CA SER A 60 98.53 1.84 170.06
C SER A 60 98.08 0.74 169.08
N ARG A 61 97.88 -0.50 169.55
CA ARG A 61 97.28 -1.59 168.76
C ARG A 61 95.78 -1.39 168.62
N GLU A 62 95.08 -1.06 169.69
CA GLU A 62 93.63 -0.86 169.69
C GLU A 62 93.19 0.30 168.79
N ARG A 63 93.88 1.46 168.84
CA ARG A 63 93.63 2.54 167.86
C ARG A 63 93.90 2.11 166.43
N ARG A 64 95.02 1.41 166.16
CA ARG A 64 95.30 0.91 164.81
C ARG A 64 94.27 -0.12 164.32
N ALA A 65 93.68 -0.91 165.21
CA ALA A 65 92.60 -1.83 164.87
C ALA A 65 91.27 -1.09 164.62
N ALA A 66 90.95 -0.04 165.39
CA ALA A 66 89.78 0.80 165.18
C ALA A 66 89.86 1.65 163.90
N ASP A 67 91.03 2.27 163.64
CA ASP A 67 91.30 3.02 162.42
C ASP A 67 91.25 2.10 161.19
N ALA A 68 91.75 0.87 161.29
CA ALA A 68 91.62 -0.15 160.24
C ALA A 68 90.15 -0.54 160.03
N ALA A 69 89.37 -0.81 161.08
CA ALA A 69 87.95 -1.15 160.96
C ALA A 69 87.10 -0.03 160.31
N LEU A 70 87.44 1.24 160.57
CA LEU A 70 86.80 2.41 159.96
C LEU A 70 87.09 2.59 158.45
N VAL A 71 88.15 1.95 157.92
CA VAL A 71 88.60 2.11 156.53
C VAL A 71 88.43 0.81 155.73
N ASP A 72 88.88 -0.32 156.27
CA ASP A 72 88.85 -1.62 155.61
C ASP A 72 87.42 -2.12 155.39
N GLU A 73 86.49 -1.88 156.31
CA GLU A 73 85.12 -2.38 156.19
C GLU A 73 84.27 -1.63 155.15
N PRO A 74 84.30 -0.29 155.05
CA PRO A 74 83.69 0.41 153.92
C PRO A 74 84.45 0.15 152.60
N LEU A 75 85.77 -0.07 152.61
CA LEU A 75 86.51 -0.49 151.41
C LEU A 75 86.07 -1.87 150.92
N LYS A 76 85.92 -2.86 151.80
CA LYS A 76 85.37 -4.19 151.44
C LYS A 76 83.95 -4.09 150.90
N HIS A 77 83.10 -3.22 151.46
CA HIS A 77 81.77 -2.97 150.91
C HIS A 77 81.83 -2.32 149.52
N ALA A 78 82.69 -1.33 149.33
CA ALA A 78 82.89 -0.68 148.02
C ALA A 78 83.49 -1.65 146.99
N GLU A 79 84.41 -2.53 147.39
CA GLU A 79 85.03 -3.55 146.54
C GLU A 79 84.03 -4.66 146.19
N ALA A 80 83.22 -5.12 147.15
CA ALA A 80 82.13 -6.07 146.89
C ALA A 80 81.10 -5.48 145.92
N LEU A 81 80.73 -4.20 146.08
CA LEU A 81 79.89 -3.47 145.12
C LEU A 81 80.58 -3.33 143.75
N ALA A 82 81.87 -2.98 143.71
CA ALA A 82 82.63 -2.86 142.47
C ALA A 82 82.81 -4.21 141.73
N GLN A 83 82.75 -5.34 142.44
CA GLN A 83 82.70 -6.68 141.84
C GLN A 83 81.30 -7.05 141.33
N HIS A 84 80.23 -6.61 142.00
CA HIS A 84 78.84 -6.92 141.61
C HIS A 84 78.28 -6.01 140.50
N VAL A 85 78.62 -4.72 140.51
CA VAL A 85 78.09 -3.73 139.54
C VAL A 85 78.40 -4.10 138.08
N PRO A 86 79.62 -4.52 137.69
CA PRO A 86 79.90 -4.97 136.33
C PRO A 86 79.07 -6.18 135.91
N ALA A 87 78.80 -7.12 136.82
CA ALA A 87 77.96 -8.28 136.55
C ALA A 87 76.48 -7.88 136.36
N ALA A 88 75.97 -6.96 137.17
CA ALA A 88 74.62 -6.41 137.02
C ALA A 88 74.46 -5.60 135.72
N ILE A 89 75.47 -4.80 135.34
CA ILE A 89 75.51 -4.08 134.06
C ILE A 89 75.54 -5.06 132.89
N ALA A 90 76.37 -6.11 132.94
CA ALA A 90 76.43 -7.13 131.90
C ALA A 90 75.10 -7.90 131.76
N ALA A 91 74.44 -8.21 132.87
CA ALA A 91 73.10 -8.82 132.86
C ALA A 91 72.04 -7.89 132.25
N LEU A 92 72.05 -6.61 132.58
CA LEU A 92 71.17 -5.60 131.99
C LEU A 92 71.46 -5.40 130.49
N GLN A 93 72.73 -5.36 130.08
CA GLN A 93 73.12 -5.31 128.67
C GLN A 93 72.66 -6.54 127.90
N ALA A 94 72.75 -7.75 128.48
CA ALA A 94 72.22 -8.97 127.88
C ALA A 94 70.68 -8.93 127.75
N GLN A 95 69.96 -8.42 128.75
CA GLN A 95 68.51 -8.23 128.69
C GLN A 95 68.11 -7.18 127.63
N LEU A 96 68.82 -6.05 127.55
CA LEU A 96 68.60 -5.04 126.52
C LEU A 96 68.93 -5.58 125.12
N GLY A 97 69.95 -6.42 125.00
CA GLY A 97 70.25 -7.17 123.77
C GLY A 97 69.10 -8.07 123.35
N GLN A 98 68.59 -8.91 124.26
CA GLN A 98 67.42 -9.77 124.02
C GLN A 98 66.17 -8.98 123.64
N VAL A 99 65.90 -7.84 124.30
CA VAL A 99 64.79 -6.95 123.93
C VAL A 99 65.01 -6.35 122.54
N THR A 100 66.23 -5.94 122.20
CA THR A 100 66.57 -5.41 120.87
C THR A 100 66.41 -6.48 119.78
N ASP A 101 66.84 -7.72 120.05
CA ASP A 101 66.67 -8.86 119.14
C ASP A 101 65.19 -9.21 118.94
N LEU A 102 64.39 -9.23 120.01
CA LEU A 102 62.95 -9.46 119.94
C LEU A 102 62.22 -8.34 119.19
N LEU A 103 62.63 -7.08 119.37
CA LEU A 103 62.12 -5.95 118.60
C LEU A 103 62.52 -6.05 117.13
N GLY A 104 63.75 -6.45 116.81
CA GLY A 104 64.21 -6.68 115.44
C GLY A 104 63.47 -7.83 114.75
N GLN A 105 63.21 -8.92 115.47
CA GLN A 105 62.37 -10.03 115.00
C GLN A 105 60.91 -9.60 114.80
N ALA A 106 60.34 -8.81 115.71
CA ALA A 106 58.99 -8.28 115.59
C ALA A 106 58.86 -7.30 114.42
N GLN A 107 59.85 -6.43 114.20
CA GLN A 107 59.94 -5.53 113.05
C GLN A 107 60.05 -6.31 111.75
N THR A 108 60.96 -7.29 111.67
CA THR A 108 61.14 -8.16 110.49
C THR A 108 59.86 -8.92 110.17
N GLY A 109 59.20 -9.51 111.18
CA GLY A 109 57.93 -10.20 111.02
C GLY A 109 56.76 -9.26 110.66
N ALA A 110 56.79 -8.00 111.10
CA ALA A 110 55.80 -7.00 110.70
C ALA A 110 55.99 -6.58 109.24
N LEU A 111 57.23 -6.29 108.81
CA LEU A 111 57.56 -5.97 107.41
C LEU A 111 57.18 -7.13 106.49
N ALA A 112 57.56 -8.37 106.82
CA ALA A 112 57.20 -9.55 106.01
C ALA A 112 55.67 -9.79 105.92
N ARG A 113 54.88 -9.36 106.92
CA ARG A 113 53.41 -9.37 106.84
C ARG A 113 52.88 -8.26 105.91
N VAL A 114 53.47 -7.07 105.97
CA VAL A 114 53.10 -5.94 105.07
C VAL A 114 53.45 -6.29 103.62
N GLU A 115 54.67 -6.73 103.34
CA GLU A 115 55.11 -7.15 102.00
C GLU A 115 54.21 -8.24 101.40
N ARG A 116 53.79 -9.20 102.23
CA ARG A 116 52.83 -10.24 101.83
C ARG A 116 51.44 -9.66 101.53
N ALA A 117 50.90 -8.83 102.41
CA ALA A 117 49.61 -8.18 102.21
C ALA A 117 49.61 -7.25 100.98
N GLU A 118 50.73 -6.58 100.68
CA GLU A 118 50.92 -5.78 99.47
C GLU A 118 51.07 -6.65 98.21
N ALA A 119 51.70 -7.81 98.29
CA ALA A 119 51.77 -8.77 97.19
C ALA A 119 50.37 -9.37 96.90
N GLU A 120 49.63 -9.78 97.93
CA GLU A 120 48.25 -10.25 97.84
C GLU A 120 47.33 -9.16 97.29
N THR A 121 47.44 -7.90 97.76
CA THR A 121 46.67 -6.76 97.26
C THR A 121 46.98 -6.46 95.79
N ARG A 122 48.26 -6.51 95.37
CA ARG A 122 48.64 -6.35 93.95
C ARG A 122 48.09 -7.49 93.09
N SER A 123 48.20 -8.73 93.55
CA SER A 123 47.65 -9.91 92.86
C SER A 123 46.12 -9.82 92.71
N ALA A 124 45.41 -9.42 93.77
CA ALA A 124 43.96 -9.21 93.73
C ALA A 124 43.56 -8.09 92.77
N ARG A 125 44.27 -6.95 92.76
CA ARG A 125 44.02 -5.86 91.80
C ARG A 125 44.27 -6.29 90.36
N GLN A 126 45.34 -7.05 90.10
CA GLN A 126 45.60 -7.60 88.76
C GLN A 126 44.49 -8.57 88.34
N ALA A 127 44.06 -9.48 89.23
CA ALA A 127 43.00 -10.43 88.95
C ALA A 127 41.64 -9.75 88.65
N VAL A 128 41.35 -8.61 89.29
CA VAL A 128 40.17 -7.77 88.98
C VAL A 128 40.34 -7.12 87.61
N ALA A 129 41.47 -6.47 87.33
CA ALA A 129 41.73 -5.85 86.02
C ALA A 129 41.68 -6.87 84.87
N ASP A 130 42.22 -8.08 85.07
CA ASP A 130 42.15 -9.18 84.09
C ASP A 130 40.73 -9.75 83.94
N ALA A 131 39.87 -9.64 84.96
CA ALA A 131 38.45 -10.02 84.88
C ALA A 131 37.64 -8.95 84.13
N GLU A 132 37.86 -7.67 84.43
CA GLU A 132 37.26 -6.52 83.72
C GLU A 132 37.63 -6.54 82.24
N ALA A 133 38.92 -6.64 81.91
CA ALA A 133 39.38 -6.73 80.52
C ALA A 133 38.81 -7.95 79.75
N ARG A 134 38.52 -9.06 80.43
CA ARG A 134 37.82 -10.21 79.83
C ARG A 134 36.32 -9.98 79.66
N ALA A 135 35.67 -9.24 80.56
CA ALA A 135 34.28 -8.85 80.44
C ALA A 135 34.10 -7.86 79.27
N ASP A 136 34.90 -6.80 79.20
CA ASP A 136 34.91 -5.82 78.10
C ASP A 136 35.15 -6.50 76.75
N ALA A 137 36.13 -7.42 76.68
CA ALA A 137 36.42 -8.17 75.47
C ALA A 137 35.28 -9.15 75.08
N ALA A 138 34.51 -9.65 76.04
CA ALA A 138 33.34 -10.48 75.78
C ALA A 138 32.14 -9.64 75.31
N GLU A 139 31.88 -8.50 75.94
CA GLU A 139 30.84 -7.56 75.53
C GLU A 139 31.10 -7.03 74.13
N ALA A 140 32.32 -6.58 73.83
CA ALA A 140 32.70 -6.10 72.50
C ALA A 140 32.56 -7.18 71.42
N ARG A 141 32.74 -8.47 71.75
CA ARG A 141 32.44 -9.59 70.82
C ARG A 141 30.93 -9.78 70.65
N ALA A 142 30.15 -9.70 71.72
CA ALA A 142 28.70 -9.83 71.67
C ALA A 142 28.05 -8.69 70.87
N GLN A 143 28.52 -7.45 71.03
CA GLN A 143 28.10 -6.29 70.25
C GLN A 143 28.38 -6.51 68.76
N ARG A 144 29.62 -6.84 68.37
CA ARG A 144 29.97 -7.12 66.96
C ARG A 144 29.15 -8.27 66.35
N ALA A 145 28.99 -9.39 67.08
CA ALA A 145 28.15 -10.50 66.62
C ALA A 145 26.68 -10.10 66.44
N GLY A 146 26.17 -9.17 67.26
CA GLY A 146 24.83 -8.60 67.13
C GLY A 146 24.69 -7.72 65.88
N GLU A 147 25.69 -6.88 65.60
CA GLU A 147 25.78 -6.02 64.41
C GLU A 147 25.89 -6.87 63.13
N GLU A 148 26.81 -7.83 63.09
CA GLU A 148 26.99 -8.78 61.98
C GLU A 148 25.68 -9.54 61.70
N ALA A 149 25.05 -10.11 62.73
CA ALA A 149 23.78 -10.82 62.56
C ALA A 149 22.62 -9.90 62.12
N HIS A 150 22.65 -8.60 62.45
CA HIS A 150 21.67 -7.63 61.95
C HIS A 150 21.93 -7.24 60.49
N ALA A 151 23.20 -7.07 60.11
CA ALA A 151 23.62 -6.84 58.73
C ALA A 151 23.22 -8.03 57.84
N ASP A 152 23.48 -9.26 58.27
CA ASP A 152 23.11 -10.50 57.57
C ASP A 152 21.59 -10.63 57.37
N ARG A 153 20.80 -10.37 58.42
CA ARG A 153 19.32 -10.36 58.31
C ARG A 153 18.84 -9.31 57.30
N THR A 154 19.44 -8.12 57.31
CA THR A 154 19.10 -7.03 56.39
C THR A 154 19.50 -7.35 54.95
N ALA A 155 20.69 -7.92 54.76
CA ALA A 155 21.20 -8.36 53.46
C ALA A 155 20.32 -9.48 52.88
N LYS A 156 19.97 -10.50 53.69
CA LYS A 156 19.05 -11.57 53.31
C LYS A 156 17.68 -11.03 52.89
N HIS A 157 17.05 -10.21 53.71
CA HIS A 157 15.74 -9.62 53.39
C HIS A 157 15.79 -8.74 52.12
N THR A 158 16.89 -8.02 51.90
CA THR A 158 17.11 -7.25 50.67
C THR A 158 17.30 -8.15 49.45
N ALA A 159 18.00 -9.27 49.58
CA ALA A 159 18.15 -10.27 48.53
C ALA A 159 16.81 -10.96 48.20
N GLU A 160 16.03 -11.34 49.20
CA GLU A 160 14.68 -11.92 49.05
C GLU A 160 13.73 -10.94 48.34
N ARG A 161 13.72 -9.66 48.73
CA ARG A 161 12.95 -8.62 48.03
C ARG A 161 13.38 -8.42 46.58
N ARG A 162 14.69 -8.45 46.29
CA ARG A 162 15.22 -8.35 44.92
C ARG A 162 14.84 -9.58 44.08
N ALA A 163 14.90 -10.78 44.66
CA ALA A 163 14.49 -12.01 43.99
C ALA A 163 12.98 -12.01 43.69
N ALA A 164 12.14 -11.62 44.64
CA ALA A 164 10.70 -11.48 44.45
C ALA A 164 10.36 -10.46 43.35
N ALA A 165 10.98 -9.28 43.38
CA ALA A 165 10.80 -8.27 42.33
C ALA A 165 11.24 -8.77 40.95
N ALA A 166 12.38 -9.46 40.86
CA ALA A 166 12.86 -10.05 39.61
C ALA A 166 11.95 -11.14 39.05
N LEU A 167 11.29 -11.93 39.92
CA LEU A 167 10.27 -12.89 39.51
C LEU A 167 9.03 -12.19 38.94
N THR A 168 8.50 -11.18 39.63
CA THR A 168 7.35 -10.39 39.16
C THR A 168 7.66 -9.66 37.84
N ASP A 169 8.85 -9.09 37.68
CA ASP A 169 9.27 -8.48 36.40
C ASP A 169 9.42 -9.53 35.29
N ALA A 170 9.95 -10.72 35.59
CA ALA A 170 10.05 -11.80 34.61
C ALA A 170 8.67 -12.34 34.19
N GLU A 171 7.72 -12.43 35.11
CA GLU A 171 6.32 -12.79 34.83
C GLU A 171 5.63 -11.72 33.97
N ARG A 172 5.81 -10.43 34.31
CA ARG A 172 5.31 -9.31 33.52
C ARG A 172 5.88 -9.32 32.10
N VAL A 173 7.19 -9.49 31.94
CA VAL A 173 7.83 -9.57 30.61
C VAL A 173 7.34 -10.79 29.82
N ARG A 174 7.07 -11.92 30.47
CA ARG A 174 6.46 -13.11 29.82
C ARG A 174 5.03 -12.83 29.36
N ALA A 175 4.21 -12.14 30.17
CA ALA A 175 2.87 -11.73 29.78
C ALA A 175 2.90 -10.74 28.59
N GLU A 176 3.69 -9.67 28.69
CA GLU A 176 3.88 -8.70 27.60
C GLU A 176 4.38 -9.37 26.30
N ALA A 177 5.25 -10.38 26.39
CA ALA A 177 5.71 -11.15 25.25
C ALA A 177 4.62 -12.06 24.66
N ALA A 178 3.81 -12.71 25.49
CA ALA A 178 2.67 -13.53 25.06
C ALA A 178 1.61 -12.67 24.33
N ASP A 179 1.29 -11.50 24.87
CA ASP A 179 0.35 -10.55 24.26
C ASP A 179 0.84 -10.07 22.89
N ARG A 180 2.14 -9.76 22.76
CA ARG A 180 2.75 -9.40 21.46
C ARG A 180 2.69 -10.56 20.46
N VAL A 181 2.94 -11.79 20.90
CA VAL A 181 2.83 -12.98 20.03
C VAL A 181 1.38 -13.18 19.57
N ALA A 182 0.40 -13.05 20.47
CA ALA A 182 -1.01 -13.14 20.12
C ALA A 182 -1.44 -12.05 19.13
N ALA A 183 -1.00 -10.80 19.34
CA ALA A 183 -1.27 -9.69 18.42
C ALA A 183 -0.65 -9.93 17.03
N HIS A 184 0.58 -10.45 16.96
CA HIS A 184 1.21 -10.82 15.68
C HIS A 184 0.51 -11.98 14.97
N GLN A 185 0.04 -12.99 15.72
CA GLN A 185 -0.75 -14.09 15.16
C GLN A 185 -2.08 -13.59 14.60
N GLN A 186 -2.81 -12.76 15.35
CA GLN A 186 -4.05 -12.14 14.89
C GLN A 186 -3.83 -11.31 13.62
N ALA A 187 -2.82 -10.43 13.62
CA ALA A 187 -2.47 -9.61 12.45
C ALA A 187 -2.12 -10.47 11.22
N ARG A 188 -1.39 -11.58 11.43
CA ARG A 188 -1.09 -12.54 10.37
C ARG A 188 -2.36 -13.20 9.82
N THR A 189 -3.26 -13.69 10.67
CA THR A 189 -4.53 -14.30 10.24
C THR A 189 -5.43 -13.30 9.51
N THR A 190 -5.45 -12.03 9.95
CA THR A 190 -6.15 -10.95 9.21
C THR A 190 -5.52 -10.71 7.83
N ALA A 191 -4.18 -10.71 7.72
CA ALA A 191 -3.49 -10.56 6.45
C ALA A 191 -3.70 -11.76 5.49
N GLU A 192 -3.67 -13.00 6.00
CA GLU A 192 -3.97 -14.22 5.25
C GLU A 192 -5.42 -14.19 4.74
N THR A 193 -6.38 -13.81 5.59
CA THR A 193 -7.79 -13.64 5.20
C THR A 193 -7.96 -12.57 4.12
N ALA A 194 -7.29 -11.41 4.27
CA ALA A 194 -7.35 -10.32 3.30
C ALA A 194 -6.74 -10.69 1.95
N LEU A 195 -5.64 -11.46 1.95
CA LEU A 195 -5.04 -12.01 0.74
C LEU A 195 -6.01 -12.95 0.01
N THR A 196 -6.59 -13.92 0.73
CA THR A 196 -7.59 -14.84 0.15
C THR A 196 -8.79 -14.09 -0.44
N ALA A 197 -9.29 -13.06 0.25
CA ALA A 197 -10.39 -12.23 -0.25
C ALA A 197 -9.99 -11.43 -1.51
N ALA A 198 -8.75 -10.92 -1.58
CA ALA A 198 -8.25 -10.20 -2.75
C ALA A 198 -8.04 -11.14 -3.96
N GLU A 199 -7.57 -12.37 -3.74
CA GLU A 199 -7.46 -13.40 -4.77
C GLU A 199 -8.84 -13.79 -5.32
N GLN A 200 -9.81 -14.05 -4.44
CA GLN A 200 -11.21 -14.31 -4.85
C GLN A 200 -11.81 -13.12 -5.63
N ALA A 201 -11.57 -11.89 -5.21
CA ALA A 201 -12.05 -10.70 -5.91
C ALA A 201 -11.41 -10.56 -7.32
N ARG A 202 -10.11 -10.84 -7.46
CA ARG A 202 -9.40 -10.87 -8.75
C ARG A 202 -9.96 -11.96 -9.67
N ASP A 203 -10.20 -13.14 -9.14
CA ASP A 203 -10.65 -14.29 -9.92
C ASP A 203 -12.11 -14.10 -10.37
N ASN A 204 -12.97 -13.55 -9.51
CA ASN A 204 -14.32 -13.11 -9.88
C ASN A 204 -14.29 -12.04 -10.98
N ALA A 205 -13.48 -10.97 -10.82
CA ALA A 205 -13.36 -9.93 -11.84
C ALA A 205 -12.80 -10.46 -13.18
N THR A 206 -11.98 -11.51 -13.14
CA THR A 206 -11.49 -12.20 -14.34
C THR A 206 -12.60 -13.01 -15.01
N ALA A 207 -13.44 -13.71 -14.23
CA ALA A 207 -14.60 -14.42 -14.74
C ALA A 207 -15.63 -13.46 -15.36
N ASP A 208 -15.94 -12.35 -14.67
CA ASP A 208 -16.83 -11.29 -15.17
C ASP A 208 -16.32 -10.71 -16.50
N LEU A 209 -15.01 -10.46 -16.62
CA LEU A 209 -14.40 -9.96 -17.85
C LEU A 209 -14.49 -10.97 -19.00
N VAL A 210 -14.33 -12.27 -18.73
CA VAL A 210 -14.51 -13.33 -19.73
C VAL A 210 -15.98 -13.42 -20.16
N GLN A 211 -16.92 -13.40 -19.22
CA GLN A 211 -18.35 -13.42 -19.51
C GLN A 211 -18.80 -12.18 -20.30
N ALA A 212 -18.30 -11.00 -19.95
CA ALA A 212 -18.59 -9.76 -20.67
C ALA A 212 -18.06 -9.78 -22.12
N ARG A 213 -16.86 -10.35 -22.35
CA ARG A 213 -16.32 -10.58 -23.70
C ARG A 213 -17.18 -11.54 -24.50
N GLN A 214 -17.55 -12.69 -23.93
CA GLN A 214 -18.44 -13.66 -24.59
C GLN A 214 -19.81 -13.05 -24.93
N ALA A 215 -20.40 -12.25 -24.03
CA ALA A 215 -21.65 -11.56 -24.27
C ALA A 215 -21.53 -10.53 -25.41
N HIS A 216 -20.45 -9.75 -25.43
CA HIS A 216 -20.13 -8.80 -26.50
C HIS A 216 -19.91 -9.52 -27.85
N ASP A 217 -19.17 -10.62 -27.87
CA ASP A 217 -18.89 -11.37 -29.10
C ASP A 217 -20.18 -11.99 -29.66
N HIS A 218 -21.06 -12.53 -28.80
CA HIS A 218 -22.41 -12.96 -29.19
C HIS A 218 -23.31 -11.81 -29.66
N GLU A 219 -23.15 -10.59 -29.15
CA GLU A 219 -23.85 -9.41 -29.66
C GLU A 219 -23.31 -8.97 -31.02
N ALA A 220 -21.99 -8.99 -31.21
CA ALA A 220 -21.34 -8.73 -32.49
C ALA A 220 -21.68 -9.78 -33.55
N ASP A 221 -21.82 -11.06 -33.18
CA ASP A 221 -22.32 -12.12 -34.06
C ASP A 221 -23.80 -11.88 -34.44
N ARG A 222 -24.66 -11.55 -33.47
CA ARG A 222 -26.07 -11.21 -33.72
C ARG A 222 -26.21 -10.01 -34.67
N HIS A 223 -25.43 -8.96 -34.47
CA HIS A 223 -25.43 -7.79 -35.36
C HIS A 223 -24.86 -8.11 -36.75
N ARG A 224 -23.79 -8.92 -36.86
CA ARG A 224 -23.30 -9.39 -38.16
C ARG A 224 -24.34 -10.23 -38.91
N ALA A 225 -25.06 -11.12 -38.22
CA ALA A 225 -26.14 -11.90 -38.80
C ALA A 225 -27.35 -11.03 -39.23
N GLN A 226 -27.73 -10.04 -38.42
CA GLN A 226 -28.76 -9.06 -38.78
C GLN A 226 -28.36 -8.23 -40.00
N ALA A 227 -27.11 -7.74 -40.05
CA ALA A 227 -26.60 -6.98 -41.20
C ALA A 227 -26.60 -7.84 -42.48
N ALA A 228 -26.12 -9.09 -42.42
CA ALA A 228 -26.14 -10.01 -43.54
C ALA A 228 -27.57 -10.31 -44.03
N ALA A 229 -28.52 -10.49 -43.12
CA ALA A 229 -29.93 -10.70 -43.46
C ALA A 229 -30.59 -9.45 -44.10
N LEU A 230 -30.23 -8.24 -43.63
CA LEU A 230 -30.69 -6.99 -44.24
C LEU A 230 -30.09 -6.78 -45.63
N THR A 231 -28.79 -7.04 -45.83
CA THR A 231 -28.15 -7.00 -47.15
C THR A 231 -28.82 -7.98 -48.11
N ALA A 232 -28.99 -9.24 -47.71
CA ALA A 232 -29.66 -10.25 -48.55
C ALA A 232 -31.11 -9.86 -48.92
N ARG A 233 -31.83 -9.18 -48.02
CA ARG A 233 -33.17 -8.65 -48.28
C ARG A 233 -33.14 -7.48 -49.26
N LEU A 234 -32.18 -6.57 -49.15
CA LEU A 234 -31.99 -5.47 -50.11
C LEU A 234 -31.59 -5.98 -51.49
N ASP A 235 -30.70 -6.98 -51.56
CA ASP A 235 -30.29 -7.63 -52.80
C ASP A 235 -31.49 -8.29 -53.48
N ALA A 236 -32.30 -9.05 -52.73
CA ALA A 236 -33.54 -9.66 -53.23
C ALA A 236 -34.54 -8.60 -53.75
N GLN A 237 -34.76 -7.51 -53.01
CA GLN A 237 -35.60 -6.39 -53.45
C GLN A 237 -35.04 -5.68 -54.69
N SER A 238 -33.71 -5.58 -54.82
CA SER A 238 -33.07 -4.99 -56.00
C SER A 238 -33.25 -5.87 -57.25
N ALA A 239 -33.19 -7.20 -57.08
CA ALA A 239 -33.43 -8.18 -58.13
C ALA A 239 -34.91 -8.22 -58.54
N GLU A 240 -35.84 -8.15 -57.57
CA GLU A 240 -37.28 -8.00 -57.83
C GLU A 240 -37.58 -6.71 -58.59
N ALA A 241 -37.01 -5.58 -58.16
CA ALA A 241 -37.15 -4.29 -58.84
C ALA A 241 -36.52 -4.28 -60.24
N ALA A 242 -35.44 -5.04 -60.48
CA ALA A 242 -34.87 -5.23 -61.80
C ALA A 242 -35.81 -6.05 -62.70
N GLY A 243 -36.34 -7.18 -62.20
CA GLY A 243 -37.33 -7.99 -62.90
C GLY A 243 -38.59 -7.20 -63.28
N LEU A 244 -39.14 -6.42 -62.35
CA LEU A 244 -40.29 -5.54 -62.60
C LEU A 244 -39.98 -4.45 -63.65
N ARG A 245 -38.74 -3.95 -63.74
CA ARG A 245 -38.33 -3.02 -64.80
C ARG A 245 -38.24 -3.70 -66.16
N ASP A 246 -37.73 -4.92 -66.22
CA ASP A 246 -37.68 -5.70 -67.46
C ASP A 246 -39.08 -6.13 -67.93
N ASP A 247 -40.00 -6.44 -67.00
CA ASP A 247 -41.43 -6.68 -67.31
C ASP A 247 -42.13 -5.42 -67.81
N LEU A 248 -41.86 -4.26 -67.18
CA LEU A 248 -42.34 -2.96 -67.66
C LEU A 248 -41.72 -2.57 -69.01
N ARG A 249 -40.51 -3.03 -69.33
CA ARG A 249 -39.91 -2.84 -70.65
C ARG A 249 -40.58 -3.74 -71.68
N ARG A 250 -40.68 -5.05 -71.41
CA ARG A 250 -41.38 -6.02 -72.27
C ARG A 250 -42.80 -5.59 -72.58
N THR A 251 -43.60 -5.25 -71.57
CA THR A 251 -44.99 -4.77 -71.79
C THR A 251 -45.08 -3.44 -72.55
N ARG A 252 -44.07 -2.56 -72.48
CA ARG A 252 -43.98 -1.37 -73.34
C ARG A 252 -43.61 -1.72 -74.77
N ASP A 253 -42.68 -2.65 -74.96
CA ASP A 253 -42.25 -3.13 -76.27
C ASP A 253 -43.40 -3.88 -76.97
N ASP A 254 -44.12 -4.75 -76.24
CA ASP A 254 -45.34 -5.45 -76.69
C ASP A 254 -46.47 -4.47 -77.03
N LEU A 255 -46.67 -3.42 -76.23
CA LEU A 255 -47.65 -2.37 -76.51
C LEU A 255 -47.25 -1.52 -77.73
N ALA A 256 -45.96 -1.26 -77.93
CA ALA A 256 -45.45 -0.58 -79.11
C ALA A 256 -45.65 -1.43 -80.37
N ALA A 257 -45.28 -2.71 -80.32
CA ALA A 257 -45.52 -3.68 -81.40
C ALA A 257 -47.02 -3.84 -81.69
N SER A 258 -47.87 -3.87 -80.67
CA SER A 258 -49.34 -3.92 -80.83
C SER A 258 -49.90 -2.65 -81.48
N ARG A 259 -49.35 -1.47 -81.16
CA ARG A 259 -49.71 -0.19 -81.80
C ARG A 259 -49.23 -0.12 -83.24
N GLU A 260 -48.04 -0.61 -83.53
CA GLU A 260 -47.48 -0.70 -84.89
C GLU A 260 -48.28 -1.70 -85.74
N ALA A 261 -48.63 -2.87 -85.18
CA ALA A 261 -49.51 -3.84 -85.82
C ALA A 261 -50.91 -3.27 -86.08
N LEU A 262 -51.48 -2.51 -85.13
CA LEU A 262 -52.75 -1.81 -85.31
C LEU A 262 -52.66 -0.73 -86.40
N ALA A 263 -51.59 0.09 -86.41
CA ALA A 263 -51.37 1.11 -87.44
C ALA A 263 -51.17 0.48 -88.83
N SER A 264 -50.44 -0.64 -88.90
CA SER A 264 -50.27 -1.45 -90.12
C SER A 264 -51.60 -2.03 -90.59
N ALA A 265 -52.40 -2.61 -89.69
CA ALA A 265 -53.73 -3.14 -90.00
C ALA A 265 -54.70 -2.03 -90.45
N GLN A 266 -54.65 -0.84 -89.83
CA GLN A 266 -55.41 0.34 -90.26
C GLN A 266 -54.95 0.84 -91.63
N GLY A 267 -53.63 0.88 -91.90
CA GLY A 267 -53.08 1.21 -93.21
C GLY A 267 -53.46 0.20 -94.29
N GLN A 268 -53.46 -1.10 -93.97
CA GLN A 268 -53.95 -2.16 -94.85
C GLN A 268 -55.46 -2.05 -95.10
N ALA A 269 -56.26 -1.78 -94.06
CA ALA A 269 -57.70 -1.56 -94.20
C ALA A 269 -58.01 -0.33 -95.06
N ALA A 270 -57.32 0.79 -94.84
CA ALA A 270 -57.43 1.99 -95.67
C ALA A 270 -56.98 1.72 -97.12
N ALA A 271 -55.93 0.93 -97.34
CA ALA A 271 -55.50 0.53 -98.68
C ALA A 271 -56.51 -0.41 -99.37
N GLN A 272 -57.17 -1.32 -98.63
CA GLN A 272 -58.25 -2.15 -99.17
C GLN A 272 -59.49 -1.33 -99.47
N GLN A 273 -59.86 -0.37 -98.62
CA GLN A 273 -60.95 0.57 -98.89
C GLN A 273 -60.65 1.40 -100.13
N ALA A 274 -59.46 1.99 -100.24
CA ALA A 274 -59.06 2.75 -101.43
C ALA A 274 -59.04 1.89 -102.71
N ARG A 275 -58.71 0.59 -102.62
CA ARG A 275 -58.83 -0.35 -103.75
C ARG A 275 -60.29 -0.65 -104.11
N ALA A 276 -61.17 -0.80 -103.12
CA ALA A 276 -62.60 -0.98 -103.33
C ALA A 276 -63.22 0.28 -103.97
N ASP A 277 -62.95 1.46 -103.41
CA ASP A 277 -63.39 2.75 -103.94
C ASP A 277 -62.87 2.98 -105.38
N ALA A 278 -61.62 2.62 -105.66
CA ALA A 278 -61.05 2.68 -107.01
C ALA A 278 -61.68 1.66 -107.97
N ALA A 279 -62.02 0.45 -107.50
CA ALA A 279 -62.73 -0.55 -108.29
C ALA A 279 -64.18 -0.13 -108.58
N ASP A 280 -64.86 0.51 -107.63
CA ASP A 280 -66.18 1.10 -107.81
C ASP A 280 -66.13 2.30 -108.77
N GLN A 281 -65.13 3.19 -108.64
CA GLN A 281 -64.91 4.28 -109.60
C GLN A 281 -64.62 3.75 -111.02
N ALA A 282 -63.78 2.73 -111.15
CA ALA A 282 -63.52 2.06 -112.43
C ALA A 282 -64.79 1.40 -113.00
N THR A 283 -65.61 0.78 -112.16
CA THR A 283 -66.90 0.19 -112.56
C THR A 283 -67.89 1.26 -112.99
N GLN A 284 -67.94 2.42 -112.30
CA GLN A 284 -68.77 3.57 -112.68
C GLN A 284 -68.25 4.29 -113.93
N ALA A 285 -66.93 4.29 -114.19
CA ALA A 285 -66.34 4.78 -115.42
C ALA A 285 -66.71 3.84 -116.58
N ALA A 286 -66.48 2.53 -116.45
CA ALA A 286 -66.85 1.53 -117.45
C ALA A 286 -68.35 1.53 -117.78
N ARG A 287 -69.24 1.77 -116.79
CA ARG A 287 -70.67 1.97 -117.04
C ARG A 287 -70.95 3.23 -117.86
N ARG A 288 -70.33 4.37 -117.51
CA ARG A 288 -70.45 5.63 -118.27
C ARG A 288 -69.91 5.49 -119.69
N ASP A 289 -68.81 4.78 -119.88
CA ASP A 289 -68.23 4.51 -121.20
C ASP A 289 -69.11 3.57 -122.03
N ALA A 290 -69.69 2.53 -121.41
CA ALA A 290 -70.66 1.66 -122.06
C ALA A 290 -71.97 2.38 -122.44
N ASP A 291 -72.42 3.34 -121.63
CA ASP A 291 -73.58 4.17 -121.94
C ASP A 291 -73.27 5.21 -123.03
N GLN A 292 -72.07 5.79 -123.04
CA GLN A 292 -71.61 6.62 -124.15
C GLN A 292 -71.44 5.82 -125.45
N ALA A 293 -70.93 4.59 -125.39
CA ALA A 293 -70.85 3.70 -126.55
C ALA A 293 -72.25 3.41 -127.10
N ARG A 294 -73.20 3.00 -126.24
CA ARG A 294 -74.61 2.79 -126.63
C ARG A 294 -75.25 4.03 -127.26
N LEU A 295 -74.95 5.24 -126.78
CA LEU A 295 -75.41 6.50 -127.37
C LEU A 295 -74.75 6.80 -128.73
N ARG A 296 -73.48 6.42 -128.94
CA ARG A 296 -72.81 6.54 -130.24
C ARG A 296 -73.37 5.54 -131.25
N ASP A 297 -73.58 4.30 -130.83
CA ASP A 297 -74.15 3.24 -131.68
C ASP A 297 -75.60 3.56 -132.08
N ALA A 298 -76.40 4.10 -131.16
CA ALA A 298 -77.76 4.58 -131.46
C ALA A 298 -77.77 5.70 -132.51
N ARG A 299 -76.85 6.68 -132.40
CA ARG A 299 -76.70 7.75 -133.39
C ARG A 299 -76.19 7.24 -134.74
N ALA A 300 -75.24 6.31 -134.75
CA ALA A 300 -74.76 5.68 -135.99
C ALA A 300 -75.89 4.89 -136.69
N LEU A 301 -76.78 4.25 -135.92
CA LEU A 301 -77.98 3.61 -136.44
C LEU A 301 -78.97 4.63 -137.05
N GLU A 302 -79.26 5.74 -136.38
CA GLU A 302 -80.08 6.83 -136.93
C GLU A 302 -79.49 7.45 -138.20
N GLU A 303 -78.18 7.74 -138.20
CA GLU A 303 -77.46 8.28 -139.37
C GLU A 303 -77.47 7.28 -140.54
N SER A 304 -77.29 5.98 -140.28
CA SER A 304 -77.40 4.95 -141.32
C SER A 304 -78.83 4.82 -141.88
N GLY A 305 -79.86 4.99 -141.04
CA GLY A 305 -81.26 5.04 -141.47
C GLY A 305 -81.56 6.26 -142.34
N ALA A 306 -81.01 7.43 -141.98
CA ALA A 306 -81.09 8.65 -142.79
C ALA A 306 -80.40 8.48 -144.16
N GLN A 307 -79.21 7.87 -144.20
CA GLN A 307 -78.50 7.59 -145.45
C GLN A 307 -79.25 6.61 -146.36
N VAL A 308 -79.85 5.53 -145.82
CA VAL A 308 -80.63 4.56 -146.60
C VAL A 308 -81.92 5.17 -147.15
N SER A 309 -82.58 6.07 -146.41
CA SER A 309 -83.77 6.78 -146.90
C SER A 309 -83.44 7.82 -147.98
N ALA A 310 -82.34 8.56 -147.84
CA ALA A 310 -81.83 9.47 -148.87
C ALA A 310 -81.49 8.71 -150.17
N ALA A 311 -80.72 7.62 -150.10
CA ALA A 311 -80.35 6.81 -151.25
C ALA A 311 -81.56 6.20 -151.98
N ARG A 312 -82.64 5.86 -151.24
CA ARG A 312 -83.92 5.43 -151.85
C ARG A 312 -84.62 6.55 -152.59
N ALA A 313 -84.67 7.76 -152.02
CA ALA A 313 -85.27 8.92 -152.67
C ALA A 313 -84.53 9.29 -153.97
N GLU A 314 -83.19 9.25 -153.97
CA GLU A 314 -82.37 9.45 -155.17
C GLU A 314 -82.59 8.37 -156.22
N ALA A 315 -82.69 7.09 -155.82
CA ALA A 315 -82.98 5.99 -156.73
C ALA A 315 -84.40 6.04 -157.35
N ASP A 316 -85.39 6.59 -156.64
CA ASP A 316 -86.74 6.84 -157.17
C ASP A 316 -86.79 8.11 -158.04
N GLN A 317 -85.94 9.09 -157.78
CA GLN A 317 -85.77 10.27 -158.64
C GLN A 317 -85.15 9.88 -159.98
N ALA A 318 -84.01 9.18 -159.96
CA ALA A 318 -83.32 8.71 -161.17
C ALA A 318 -84.21 7.83 -162.06
N ARG A 319 -85.08 6.98 -161.48
CA ARG A 319 -86.05 6.18 -162.24
C ARG A 319 -87.12 7.02 -162.94
N ARG A 320 -87.57 8.13 -162.33
CA ARG A 320 -88.51 9.08 -162.95
C ARG A 320 -87.85 9.87 -164.08
N ASP A 321 -86.61 10.32 -163.89
CA ASP A 321 -85.86 11.06 -164.90
C ASP A 321 -85.52 10.19 -166.13
N LEU A 322 -85.17 8.92 -165.92
CA LEU A 322 -84.95 7.95 -167.00
C LEU A 322 -86.24 7.68 -167.80
N ALA A 323 -87.37 7.49 -167.13
CA ALA A 323 -88.67 7.32 -167.79
C ALA A 323 -89.06 8.55 -168.64
N ALA A 324 -88.81 9.76 -168.13
CA ALA A 324 -89.03 11.00 -168.86
C ALA A 324 -88.05 11.19 -170.05
N ALA A 325 -86.82 10.67 -169.96
CA ALA A 325 -85.88 10.64 -171.08
C ALA A 325 -86.33 9.69 -172.20
N HIS A 326 -86.78 8.48 -171.86
CA HIS A 326 -87.32 7.53 -172.84
C HIS A 326 -88.57 8.05 -173.56
N ALA A 327 -89.49 8.71 -172.83
CA ALA A 327 -90.67 9.31 -173.43
C ALA A 327 -90.33 10.42 -174.47
N ARG A 328 -89.30 11.23 -174.19
CA ARG A 328 -88.81 12.26 -175.13
C ARG A 328 -88.15 11.64 -176.37
N SER A 329 -87.29 10.64 -176.18
CA SER A 329 -86.67 9.91 -177.30
C SER A 329 -87.69 9.26 -178.24
N ALA A 330 -88.78 8.71 -177.70
CA ALA A 330 -89.85 8.12 -178.51
C ALA A 330 -90.64 9.16 -179.32
N ALA A 331 -90.87 10.36 -178.74
CA ALA A 331 -91.52 11.47 -179.44
C ALA A 331 -90.66 12.03 -180.59
N ASP A 332 -89.35 12.20 -180.36
CA ASP A 332 -88.41 12.68 -181.38
C ASP A 332 -88.24 11.69 -182.54
N GLN A 333 -88.27 10.38 -182.27
CA GLN A 333 -88.27 9.35 -183.31
C GLN A 333 -89.57 9.39 -184.14
N ALA A 334 -90.74 9.47 -183.50
CA ALA A 334 -92.01 9.57 -184.21
C ALA A 334 -92.10 10.83 -185.10
N LEU A 335 -91.50 11.94 -184.68
CA LEU A 335 -91.43 13.18 -185.48
C LEU A 335 -90.52 13.01 -186.70
N ARG A 336 -89.36 12.35 -186.55
CA ARG A 336 -88.42 12.10 -187.66
C ARG A 336 -89.01 11.21 -188.74
N THR A 337 -89.61 10.07 -188.37
CA THR A 337 -90.22 9.15 -189.35
C THR A 337 -91.25 9.86 -190.22
N ARG A 338 -92.08 10.72 -189.60
CA ARG A 338 -93.14 11.45 -190.30
C ARG A 338 -92.59 12.50 -191.29
N LEU A 339 -91.53 13.21 -190.92
CA LEU A 339 -90.84 14.15 -191.80
C LEU A 339 -90.10 13.45 -192.95
N GLU A 340 -89.65 12.22 -192.75
CA GLU A 340 -89.05 11.38 -193.80
C GLU A 340 -90.10 10.87 -194.81
N GLU A 341 -91.30 10.52 -194.34
CA GLU A 341 -92.46 10.18 -195.18
C GLU A 341 -92.90 11.38 -196.05
N ASP A 342 -93.02 12.57 -195.46
CA ASP A 342 -93.37 13.81 -196.18
C ASP A 342 -92.30 14.17 -197.25
N LEU A 343 -91.01 13.98 -196.93
CA LEU A 343 -89.90 14.20 -197.87
C LEU A 343 -89.88 13.18 -199.02
N ALA A 344 -90.30 11.93 -198.78
CA ALA A 344 -90.44 10.92 -199.81
C ALA A 344 -91.58 11.24 -200.77
N ALA A 345 -92.73 11.68 -200.25
CA ALA A 345 -93.88 12.11 -201.06
C ALA A 345 -93.53 13.30 -201.96
N ALA A 346 -92.92 14.35 -201.41
CA ALA A 346 -92.49 15.53 -202.16
C ALA A 346 -91.48 15.21 -203.28
N ARG A 347 -90.61 14.21 -203.07
CA ARG A 347 -89.65 13.75 -204.10
C ARG A 347 -90.31 12.97 -205.23
N ALA A 348 -91.39 12.21 -204.95
CA ALA A 348 -92.16 11.52 -205.97
C ALA A 348 -92.95 12.49 -206.88
N GLU A 349 -93.53 13.57 -206.32
CA GLU A 349 -94.16 14.62 -207.11
C GLU A 349 -93.13 15.44 -207.92
N ALA A 350 -91.96 15.73 -207.34
CA ALA A 350 -90.89 16.43 -208.04
C ALA A 350 -90.27 15.62 -209.20
N SER A 351 -90.32 14.28 -209.18
CA SER A 351 -89.86 13.45 -210.31
C SER A 351 -90.88 13.45 -211.46
N THR A 352 -92.17 13.31 -211.15
CA THR A 352 -93.25 13.32 -212.15
C THR A 352 -93.43 14.67 -212.86
N GLN A 353 -93.07 15.79 -212.23
CA GLN A 353 -93.01 17.09 -212.91
C GLN A 353 -91.82 17.20 -213.89
N ARG A 354 -90.62 16.73 -213.50
CA ARG A 354 -89.42 16.77 -214.36
C ARG A 354 -89.58 15.92 -215.61
N GLU A 355 -90.21 14.76 -215.50
CA GLU A 355 -90.42 13.86 -216.63
C GLU A 355 -91.34 14.44 -217.72
N ARG A 356 -92.26 15.33 -217.33
CA ARG A 356 -93.10 16.09 -218.28
C ARG A 356 -92.33 17.24 -218.92
N ALA A 357 -91.52 17.97 -218.15
CA ALA A 357 -90.68 19.05 -218.67
C ALA A 357 -89.65 18.54 -219.70
N ALA A 358 -89.03 17.38 -219.45
CA ALA A 358 -88.05 16.77 -220.36
C ALA A 358 -88.61 16.47 -221.77
N ARG A 359 -89.92 16.23 -221.91
CA ARG A 359 -90.56 16.01 -223.23
C ARG A 359 -90.82 17.29 -224.02
N ALA A 360 -90.67 18.47 -223.41
CA ALA A 360 -90.91 19.76 -224.07
C ALA A 360 -89.64 20.41 -224.67
N GLU A 361 -88.43 19.99 -224.27
CA GLU A 361 -87.20 20.77 -224.48
C GLU A 361 -86.19 20.21 -225.50
N ALA A 362 -86.59 19.25 -226.35
CA ALA A 362 -85.86 18.86 -227.56
C ALA A 362 -86.76 19.09 -228.79
N ARG A 363 -86.92 20.32 -229.31
CA ARG A 363 -85.95 21.18 -230.04
C ARG A 363 -85.27 20.41 -231.18
N HIS A 364 -85.47 20.68 -232.48
CA HIS A 364 -85.28 21.92 -233.27
C HIS A 364 -83.83 22.48 -233.29
N THR A 365 -82.89 21.75 -233.92
CA THR A 365 -81.70 22.33 -234.61
C THR A 365 -81.17 21.38 -235.73
N PRO A 366 -80.89 21.86 -236.97
CA PRO A 366 -80.34 21.04 -238.09
C PRO A 366 -78.99 21.60 -238.65
N PRO A 367 -78.42 21.13 -239.79
CA PRO A 367 -77.95 19.77 -240.09
C PRO A 367 -76.55 19.69 -240.79
N THR A 368 -75.84 18.55 -240.72
CA THR A 368 -74.91 17.96 -241.73
C THR A 368 -74.20 16.72 -241.12
N ALA A 369 -73.71 15.69 -241.83
CA ALA A 369 -74.22 14.91 -242.97
C ALA A 369 -73.35 13.62 -243.16
N ALA A 370 -73.97 12.43 -243.28
CA ALA A 370 -73.43 11.16 -243.85
C ALA A 370 -72.14 10.53 -243.18
N ASP A 371 -71.87 9.21 -243.09
CA ASP A 371 -72.53 7.93 -243.46
C ASP A 371 -71.99 6.77 -242.53
N PRO A 372 -71.69 5.52 -242.95
CA PRO A 372 -72.50 4.29 -242.74
C PRO A 372 -72.01 3.25 -241.69
N SER A 373 -72.89 2.26 -241.43
CA SER A 373 -72.63 0.80 -241.23
C SER A 373 -72.59 0.11 -239.82
N LYS A 374 -73.64 -0.72 -239.60
CA LYS A 374 -73.64 -2.14 -239.12
C LYS A 374 -73.27 -2.50 -237.63
N PRO A 375 -73.41 -3.78 -237.17
CA PRO A 375 -73.79 -4.16 -235.80
C PRO A 375 -72.59 -4.87 -235.07
N PRO A 376 -72.69 -5.62 -233.94
CA PRO A 376 -73.87 -6.15 -233.22
C PRO A 376 -73.87 -5.84 -231.68
N ALA A 377 -74.83 -6.32 -230.88
CA ALA A 377 -75.91 -7.28 -231.15
C ALA A 377 -77.26 -6.80 -230.60
#